data_AF-A0A6P1YA79-F1
#
_entry.id   AF-A0A6P1YA79-F1
#
_cell.length_a   1.000
_cell.length_b   1.000
_cell.length_c   1.000
_cell.angle_alpha   90.00
_cell.angle_beta   90.00
_cell.angle_gamma   90.00
#
_symmetry.space_group_name_H-M   'P 1'
#
loop_
_entity.id
_entity.type
_entity.pdbx_description
1 polymer ?
#
loop_
_entity_poly.entity_id
_entity_poly.type
_entity_poly.pdbx_seq_one_letter_code
_entity_poly.pdbx_strand_id
1 'polypeptide(L)'
;MYSKKTIMKIKLFIIVMSLFIVSGCTMNDDRKVNSVQESGKNLLTIEEIKKEYDASDLEIVNITKFKRNDTDYILIESQEPTLSNRFELINLKTGDRDILPSEDCFIESYEIINENYIVLLANGKHSESALRTAPFEIHCIRSTENVNCNYDFIARHKDIDFPIDKKVFLGSKVNEIIAEIETTLNGIQIMFKPQKGFEPMFYADFIDIPNTEINYNEEKNQLIICFKNTKIDSNLYKHKSENIKENYYFESIEFYEKYDNSYIRINLKEPSKFFNVKTFNLYDSKYPCIEIRFKSNEEEI
;
A
#
# COMPACT_ATOMS: atom_id res chain seq x y z
N MET A 1 50.09 -41.84 -1.73
CA MET A 1 50.89 -42.24 -0.54
C MET A 1 51.28 -40.96 0.19
N TYR A 2 50.67 -40.73 1.35
CA TYR A 2 51.08 -39.90 2.51
C TYR A 2 51.72 -38.50 2.25
N SER A 3 51.38 -37.41 2.95
CA SER A 3 50.60 -37.21 4.17
C SER A 3 50.50 -35.69 4.44
N LYS A 4 49.40 -35.27 5.07
CA LYS A 4 49.27 -34.16 6.03
C LYS A 4 50.02 -32.85 5.74
N LYS A 5 49.25 -31.80 5.44
CA LYS A 5 49.44 -30.49 6.06
C LYS A 5 48.10 -29.76 6.25
N THR A 6 47.55 -29.96 7.45
CA THR A 6 47.01 -28.90 8.33
C THR A 6 45.79 -28.15 7.77
N ILE A 7 44.56 -28.66 7.93
CA ILE A 7 43.66 -28.37 9.08
C ILE A 7 44.03 -27.06 9.81
N MET A 8 43.77 -25.91 9.19
CA MET A 8 43.57 -24.64 9.90
C MET A 8 43.07 -23.58 8.93
N LYS A 9 41.74 -23.52 8.70
CA LYS A 9 41.03 -22.32 8.18
C LYS A 9 39.49 -22.50 8.13
N ILE A 10 38.91 -23.36 8.99
CA ILE A 10 37.46 -23.54 9.17
C ILE A 10 37.04 -23.12 10.60
N LYS A 11 37.62 -22.03 11.13
CA LYS A 11 37.22 -21.45 12.43
C LYS A 11 37.35 -19.92 12.46
N LEU A 12 37.05 -19.24 11.36
CA LEU A 12 37.04 -17.77 11.34
C LEU A 12 35.85 -17.21 10.55
N PHE A 13 34.68 -17.80 10.74
CA PHE A 13 33.41 -17.24 10.25
C PHE A 13 32.23 -17.43 11.23
N ILE A 14 32.52 -17.79 12.49
CA ILE A 14 31.52 -18.02 13.56
C ILE A 14 31.74 -17.04 14.75
N ILE A 15 32.49 -15.95 14.58
CA ILE A 15 32.74 -14.94 15.65
C ILE A 15 32.38 -13.51 15.19
N VAL A 16 31.47 -13.36 14.22
CA VAL A 16 30.92 -12.03 13.83
C VAL A 16 29.38 -12.01 13.87
N MET A 17 28.75 -13.08 14.35
CA MET A 17 27.29 -13.22 14.49
C MET A 17 26.85 -13.36 15.96
N SER A 18 27.68 -12.94 16.90
CA SER A 18 27.40 -12.94 18.34
C SER A 18 27.72 -11.60 19.03
N LEU A 19 27.65 -10.49 18.28
CA LEU A 19 27.90 -9.13 18.80
C LEU A 19 26.74 -8.14 18.55
N PHE A 20 25.53 -8.64 18.26
CA PHE A 20 24.32 -7.81 18.13
C PHE A 20 23.24 -8.13 19.18
N ILE A 21 23.63 -8.54 20.38
CA ILE A 21 22.71 -8.57 21.52
C ILE A 21 23.44 -7.97 22.71
N VAL A 22 22.79 -6.96 23.32
CA VAL A 22 23.15 -6.22 24.53
C VAL A 22 24.13 -5.05 24.34
N SER A 23 23.59 -3.88 23.98
CA SER A 23 24.02 -2.54 24.42
C SER A 23 23.07 -1.52 23.79
N GLY A 24 22.19 -0.80 24.47
CA GLY A 24 21.84 -0.81 25.88
C GLY A 24 20.45 -0.17 26.04
N CYS A 25 19.68 -0.66 26.99
CA CYS A 25 18.73 0.19 27.68
C CYS A 25 19.52 1.39 28.23
N THR A 26 19.36 2.56 27.65
CA THR A 26 19.50 3.78 28.45
C THR A 26 18.33 3.77 29.42
N MET A 27 18.59 3.28 30.63
CA MET A 27 17.81 3.64 31.81
C MET A 27 17.82 5.16 31.87
N ASN A 28 16.75 5.79 31.41
CA ASN A 28 16.47 7.16 31.79
C ASN A 28 16.27 7.14 33.31
N ASP A 29 17.02 7.99 34.00
CA ASP A 29 16.88 8.29 35.41
C ASP A 29 15.39 8.35 35.77
N ASP A 30 14.96 7.48 36.69
CA ASP A 30 13.73 7.64 37.46
C ASP A 30 13.87 8.89 38.34
N ARG A 31 13.80 10.07 37.71
CA ARG A 31 13.34 11.26 38.40
C ARG A 31 11.86 11.06 38.60
N LYS A 32 11.50 10.54 39.79
CA LYS A 32 10.19 10.75 40.39
C LYS A 32 9.92 12.24 40.42
N VAL A 33 9.31 12.75 39.36
CA VAL A 33 8.66 14.06 39.35
C VAL A 33 7.35 13.84 40.10
N ASN A 34 7.42 13.93 41.43
CA ASN A 34 6.25 14.29 42.22
C ASN A 34 5.92 15.75 41.90
N SER A 35 5.34 16.02 40.74
CA SER A 35 4.62 17.26 40.52
C SER A 35 3.18 17.02 40.91
N VAL A 36 2.73 17.79 41.89
CA VAL A 36 1.30 18.01 42.13
C VAL A 36 0.72 18.49 40.81
N GLN A 37 -0.07 17.65 40.17
CA GLN A 37 -0.66 17.90 38.86
C GLN A 37 -1.67 19.05 39.04
N GLU A 38 -1.35 20.24 38.52
CA GLU A 38 -2.37 21.27 38.33
C GLU A 38 -3.40 20.71 37.35
N SER A 39 -4.59 20.40 37.86
CA SER A 39 -5.68 19.83 37.09
C SER A 39 -6.08 20.82 35.99
N GLY A 40 -5.58 20.61 34.77
CA GLY A 40 -5.98 21.37 33.58
C GLY A 40 -4.87 21.82 32.64
N LYS A 41 -3.58 21.61 32.97
CA LYS A 41 -2.48 22.01 32.07
C LYS A 41 -1.97 20.82 31.23
N ASN A 42 -1.70 21.07 29.95
CA ASN A 42 -1.07 20.09 29.05
C ASN A 42 0.35 19.75 29.54
N LEU A 43 0.72 18.47 29.50
CA LEU A 43 2.04 17.97 29.85
C LEU A 43 3.06 18.32 28.76
N LEU A 44 2.65 18.31 27.49
CA LEU A 44 3.50 18.62 26.34
C LEU A 44 2.97 19.85 25.59
N THR A 45 3.91 20.67 25.12
CA THR A 45 3.65 21.76 24.17
C THR A 45 4.12 21.37 22.76
N ILE A 46 3.56 22.02 21.74
CA ILE A 46 3.94 21.75 20.35
C ILE A 46 5.37 22.19 20.07
N GLU A 47 5.83 23.25 20.74
CA GLU A 47 7.20 23.76 20.64
C GLU A 47 8.21 22.78 21.24
N GLU A 48 7.87 22.06 22.30
CA GLU A 48 8.70 20.98 22.83
C GLU A 48 8.79 19.83 21.85
N ILE A 49 7.65 19.41 21.29
CA ILE A 49 7.62 18.30 20.32
C ILE A 49 8.42 18.65 19.07
N LYS A 50 8.29 19.85 18.51
CA LYS A 50 9.09 20.30 17.36
C LYS A 50 10.60 20.21 17.61
N LYS A 51 11.07 20.59 18.80
CA LYS A 51 12.49 20.50 19.15
C LYS A 51 13.02 19.07 19.19
N GLU A 52 12.17 18.10 19.51
CA GLU A 52 12.55 16.68 19.47
C GLU A 52 12.78 16.23 18.02
N TYR A 53 11.92 16.64 17.09
CA TYR A 53 12.08 16.34 15.66
C TYR A 53 13.27 17.06 15.05
N ASP A 54 13.55 18.32 15.42
CA ASP A 54 14.74 19.07 14.99
C ASP A 54 16.06 18.36 15.37
N ALA A 55 16.03 17.48 16.37
CA ALA A 55 17.17 16.68 16.81
C ALA A 55 17.23 15.27 16.20
N SER A 56 16.31 14.94 15.27
CA SER A 56 16.17 13.65 14.62
C SER A 56 16.36 13.73 13.10
N ASP A 57 16.42 12.59 12.42
CA ASP A 57 16.46 12.52 10.95
C ASP A 57 15.05 12.67 10.30
N LEU A 58 13.99 12.77 11.11
CA LEU A 58 12.60 12.93 10.67
C LEU A 58 12.22 14.41 10.52
N GLU A 59 11.75 14.79 9.33
CA GLU A 59 11.18 16.11 9.09
C GLU A 59 9.67 16.09 9.38
N ILE A 60 9.16 17.08 10.12
CA ILE A 60 7.72 17.28 10.28
C ILE A 60 7.15 17.85 8.98
N VAL A 61 6.32 17.07 8.31
CA VAL A 61 5.60 17.47 7.10
C VAL A 61 4.35 18.28 7.48
N ASN A 62 3.60 17.81 8.49
CA ASN A 62 2.36 18.44 8.91
C ASN A 62 2.04 18.18 10.39
N ILE A 63 1.31 19.10 11.01
CA ILE A 63 0.76 18.94 12.37
C ILE A 63 -0.71 19.31 12.35
N THR A 64 -1.58 18.33 12.54
CA THR A 64 -3.02 18.57 12.67
C THR A 64 -3.43 18.54 14.13
N LYS A 65 -4.08 19.61 14.58
CA LYS A 65 -4.58 19.75 15.95
C LYS A 65 -6.08 19.47 15.98
N PHE A 66 -6.53 18.72 16.97
CA PHE A 66 -7.95 18.49 17.21
C PHE A 66 -8.22 18.26 18.69
N LYS A 67 -9.48 18.36 19.09
CA LYS A 67 -9.89 18.26 20.49
C LYS A 67 -11.01 17.24 20.64
N ARG A 68 -10.95 16.42 21.69
CA ARG A 68 -12.10 15.66 22.17
C ARG A 68 -12.29 15.92 23.65
N ASN A 69 -13.50 16.31 24.02
CA ASN A 69 -13.83 16.74 25.38
C ASN A 69 -12.86 17.86 25.84
N ASP A 70 -12.16 17.63 26.95
CA ASP A 70 -11.16 18.54 27.53
C ASP A 70 -9.71 18.07 27.32
N THR A 71 -9.47 17.31 26.25
CA THR A 71 -8.14 16.82 25.88
C THR A 71 -7.78 17.29 24.48
N ASP A 72 -6.63 17.95 24.38
CA ASP A 72 -6.04 18.38 23.11
C ASP A 72 -5.14 17.27 22.56
N TYR A 73 -5.33 16.96 21.28
CA TYR A 73 -4.53 15.99 20.54
C TYR A 73 -3.83 16.67 19.37
N ILE A 74 -2.69 16.11 18.98
CA ILE A 74 -2.07 16.41 17.70
C ILE A 74 -1.77 15.11 16.95
N LEU A 75 -1.98 15.14 15.64
CA LEU A 75 -1.49 14.13 14.70
C LEU A 75 -0.31 14.74 13.95
N ILE A 76 0.87 14.15 14.14
CA ILE A 76 2.09 14.56 13.44
C ILE A 76 2.28 13.64 12.23
N GLU A 77 2.42 14.25 11.07
CA GLU A 77 2.95 13.61 9.88
C GLU A 77 4.43 13.96 9.78
N SER A 78 5.28 12.94 9.71
CA SER A 78 6.73 13.08 9.62
C SER A 78 7.30 12.18 8.53
N GLN A 79 8.45 12.54 7.98
CA GLN A 79 9.05 11.80 6.88
C GLN A 79 10.57 11.87 6.93
N GLU A 80 11.23 10.73 6.72
CA GLU A 80 12.65 10.67 6.37
C GLU A 80 12.81 10.82 4.85
N PRO A 81 13.88 11.45 4.35
CA PRO A 81 14.12 11.57 2.92
C PRO A 81 14.01 10.22 2.21
N THR A 82 13.20 10.15 1.16
CA THR A 82 12.93 8.96 0.32
C THR A 82 12.08 7.84 0.95
N LEU A 83 11.77 7.91 2.25
CA LEU A 83 10.90 6.93 2.93
C LEU A 83 9.43 7.38 2.95
N SER A 84 8.52 6.43 3.22
CA SER A 84 7.10 6.74 3.43
C SER A 84 6.91 7.67 4.63
N ASN A 85 5.81 8.42 4.63
CA ASN A 85 5.42 9.25 5.77
C ASN A 85 4.91 8.37 6.92
N ARG A 86 5.24 8.80 8.14
CA ARG A 86 4.86 8.19 9.40
C ARG A 86 3.96 9.14 10.17
N PHE A 87 2.95 8.56 10.80
CA PHE A 87 1.96 9.29 11.59
C PHE A 87 2.07 8.94 13.07
N GLU A 88 2.14 9.96 13.92
CA GLU A 88 2.14 9.82 15.39
C GLU A 88 1.00 10.66 15.98
N LEU A 89 0.10 10.01 16.72
CA LEU A 89 -0.94 10.67 17.50
C LEU A 89 -0.42 10.94 18.91
N ILE A 90 -0.49 12.19 19.36
CA ILE A 90 -0.01 12.62 20.67
C ILE A 90 -1.14 13.23 21.48
N ASN A 91 -1.35 12.72 22.69
CA ASN A 91 -2.21 13.32 23.69
C ASN A 91 -1.42 14.37 24.48
N LEU A 92 -1.70 15.66 24.26
CA LEU A 92 -0.92 16.74 24.89
C LEU A 92 -1.10 16.80 26.41
N LYS A 93 -2.20 16.25 26.93
CA LYS A 93 -2.52 16.27 28.35
C LYS A 93 -1.78 15.19 29.13
N THR A 94 -1.71 13.98 28.59
CA THR A 94 -1.04 12.83 29.24
C THR A 94 0.42 12.66 28.79
N GLY A 95 0.78 13.24 27.65
CA GLY A 95 2.06 13.01 26.98
C GLY A 95 2.14 11.70 26.21
N ASP A 96 1.05 10.95 26.15
CA ASP A 96 0.97 9.66 25.48
C ASP A 96 1.15 9.81 23.96
N ARG A 97 1.82 8.84 23.34
CA ARG A 97 2.22 8.86 21.93
C ARG A 97 2.01 7.52 21.28
N ASP A 98 1.21 7.53 20.22
CA ASP A 98 0.87 6.35 19.45
C ASP A 98 1.28 6.50 18.00
N ILE A 99 2.00 5.50 17.51
CA ILE A 99 2.39 5.43 16.10
C ILE A 99 1.24 4.77 15.36
N LEU A 100 0.70 5.44 14.35
CA LEU A 100 -0.29 4.83 13.48
C LEU A 100 0.39 3.83 12.53
N PRO A 101 -0.26 2.69 12.22
CA PRO A 101 0.27 1.69 11.31
C PRO A 101 0.21 2.15 9.84
N SER A 102 1.05 3.12 9.46
CA SER A 102 1.12 3.67 8.09
C SER A 102 1.93 2.81 7.09
N GLU A 103 2.63 1.78 7.59
CA GLU A 103 3.43 0.83 6.80
C GLU A 103 4.52 1.50 5.92
N ASP A 104 5.03 0.79 4.92
CA ASP A 104 6.02 1.28 3.95
C ASP A 104 5.38 2.06 2.78
N CYS A 105 4.09 2.40 2.91
CA CYS A 105 3.29 3.00 1.86
C CYS A 105 3.23 4.53 1.99
N PHE A 106 3.31 5.24 0.87
CA PHE A 106 3.12 6.69 0.87
C PHE A 106 1.63 7.03 1.08
N ILE A 107 1.33 7.78 2.13
CA ILE A 107 0.00 8.30 2.47
C ILE A 107 -0.20 9.66 1.79
N GLU A 108 -1.30 9.83 1.06
CA GLU A 108 -1.61 11.08 0.35
C GLU A 108 -2.57 12.00 1.11
N SER A 109 -3.40 11.42 1.98
CA SER A 109 -4.34 12.16 2.83
C SER A 109 -4.77 11.30 4.02
N TYR A 110 -5.47 11.91 4.96
CA TYR A 110 -6.05 11.22 6.11
C TYR A 110 -7.32 11.92 6.58
N GLU A 111 -8.16 11.17 7.27
CA GLU A 111 -9.34 11.64 7.96
C GLU A 111 -9.28 11.27 9.44
N ILE A 112 -9.48 12.26 10.31
CA ILE A 112 -9.57 12.05 11.76
C ILE A 112 -11.06 11.96 12.12
N ILE A 113 -11.56 10.74 12.29
CA ILE A 113 -12.94 10.51 12.76
C ILE A 113 -13.03 10.80 14.25
N ASN A 114 -12.05 10.31 15.02
CA ASN A 114 -11.74 10.72 16.39
C ASN A 114 -10.35 10.21 16.81
N GLU A 115 -9.92 10.45 18.05
CA GLU A 115 -8.63 10.02 18.60
C GLU A 115 -8.43 8.50 18.65
N ASN A 116 -9.48 7.70 18.54
CA ASN A 116 -9.38 6.23 18.51
C ASN A 116 -9.61 5.66 17.10
N TYR A 117 -9.91 6.51 16.11
CA TYR A 117 -10.17 6.07 14.76
C TYR A 117 -9.74 7.12 13.73
N ILE A 118 -8.65 6.80 13.02
CA ILE A 118 -8.06 7.63 11.98
C ILE A 118 -7.97 6.78 10.72
N VAL A 119 -8.37 7.33 9.58
CA VAL A 119 -8.28 6.66 8.27
C VAL A 119 -7.14 7.31 7.49
N LEU A 120 -6.20 6.51 7.01
CA LEU A 120 -5.12 6.97 6.14
C LEU A 120 -5.40 6.50 4.71
N LEU A 121 -5.20 7.38 3.73
CA LEU A 121 -5.32 7.04 2.31
C LEU A 121 -3.94 6.79 1.72
N ALA A 122 -3.61 5.52 1.46
CA ALA A 122 -2.38 5.12 0.82
C ALA A 122 -2.49 5.23 -0.71
N ASN A 123 -1.49 5.82 -1.37
CA ASN A 123 -1.47 5.99 -2.83
C ASN A 123 -0.96 4.74 -3.59
N GLY A 124 -0.65 3.67 -2.86
CA GLY A 124 -0.18 2.38 -3.36
C GLY A 124 1.31 2.31 -3.72
N LYS A 125 2.09 3.40 -3.61
CA LYS A 125 3.55 3.35 -3.77
C LYS A 125 4.22 2.89 -2.47
N HIS A 126 5.23 2.04 -2.60
CA HIS A 126 6.06 1.59 -1.48
C HIS A 126 7.40 2.33 -1.47
N SER A 127 7.94 2.65 -0.29
CA SER A 127 9.25 3.28 -0.16
C SER A 127 10.42 2.30 -0.25
N GLU A 128 10.20 1.04 0.10
CA GLU A 128 11.26 0.03 0.19
C GLU A 128 11.38 -0.84 -1.08
N SER A 129 10.47 -0.68 -2.04
CA SER A 129 10.48 -1.47 -3.27
C SER A 129 9.87 -0.70 -4.45
N ALA A 130 10.04 -1.25 -5.66
CA ALA A 130 9.38 -0.71 -6.85
C ALA A 130 7.88 -1.06 -6.92
N LEU A 131 7.38 -1.90 -6.00
CA LEU A 131 6.00 -2.37 -5.98
C LEU A 131 5.04 -1.20 -5.98
N ARG A 132 3.94 -1.36 -6.73
CA ARG A 132 2.85 -0.41 -6.72
C ARG A 132 1.50 -1.12 -6.66
N THR A 133 0.86 -1.06 -5.51
CA THR A 133 -0.51 -1.55 -5.31
C THR A 133 -1.53 -0.52 -5.80
N ALA A 134 -2.80 -0.93 -5.92
CA ALA A 134 -3.87 0.04 -6.13
C ALA A 134 -4.03 0.88 -4.85
N PRO A 135 -4.41 2.17 -4.91
CA PRO A 135 -4.69 2.95 -3.70
C PRO A 135 -5.72 2.27 -2.79
N PHE A 136 -5.52 2.38 -1.48
CA PHE A 136 -6.34 1.72 -0.46
C PHE A 136 -6.41 2.55 0.83
N GLU A 137 -7.39 2.23 1.68
CA GLU A 137 -7.55 2.86 2.99
C GLU A 137 -6.93 1.98 4.09
N ILE A 138 -6.25 2.64 5.03
CA ILE A 138 -5.77 2.03 6.28
C ILE A 138 -6.59 2.60 7.43
N HIS A 139 -7.52 1.80 7.94
CA HIS A 139 -8.33 2.13 9.10
C HIS A 139 -7.53 1.84 10.36
N CYS A 140 -6.97 2.88 10.97
CA CYS A 140 -6.23 2.82 12.22
C CYS A 140 -7.23 2.90 13.38
N ILE A 141 -7.46 1.79 14.07
CA ILE A 141 -8.43 1.68 15.17
C ILE A 141 -7.66 1.41 16.47
N ARG A 142 -7.83 2.27 17.47
CA ARG A 142 -7.22 2.06 18.79
C ARG A 142 -7.97 0.95 19.53
N SER A 143 -7.24 -0.08 19.93
CA SER A 143 -7.81 -1.23 20.66
C SER A 143 -7.88 -0.97 22.16
N THR A 144 -6.81 -0.43 22.76
CA THR A 144 -6.73 -0.13 24.20
C THR A 144 -5.68 0.96 24.40
N GLU A 145 -6.00 2.03 25.11
CA GLU A 145 -5.03 3.07 25.48
C GLU A 145 -4.09 2.56 26.58
N ASN A 146 -2.79 2.59 26.30
CA ASN A 146 -1.72 2.19 27.18
C ASN A 146 -0.54 3.16 27.04
N VAL A 147 -0.50 4.12 27.96
CA VAL A 147 0.52 5.18 28.04
C VAL A 147 1.99 4.73 28.15
N ASN A 148 2.25 3.42 28.22
CA ASN A 148 3.59 2.83 28.22
C ASN A 148 3.93 2.09 26.92
N CYS A 149 3.06 2.16 25.91
CA CYS A 149 3.18 1.48 24.63
C CYS A 149 2.82 2.47 23.52
N ASN A 150 3.59 2.47 22.43
CA ASN A 150 3.38 3.40 21.32
C ASN A 150 2.65 2.75 20.13
N TYR A 151 1.97 1.62 20.37
CA TYR A 151 1.41 0.75 19.32
C TYR A 151 0.01 0.29 19.69
N ASP A 152 -0.84 1.21 20.13
CA ASP A 152 -2.19 0.88 20.58
C ASP A 152 -3.22 0.75 19.44
N PHE A 153 -2.80 1.11 18.23
CA PHE A 153 -3.60 1.02 17.01
C PHE A 153 -3.40 -0.31 16.27
N ILE A 154 -4.52 -0.87 15.82
CA ILE A 154 -4.54 -1.94 14.82
C ILE A 154 -4.92 -1.37 13.46
N ALA A 155 -4.38 -1.94 12.39
CA ALA A 155 -4.76 -1.62 11.02
C ALA A 155 -5.86 -2.56 10.52
N ARG A 156 -6.83 -2.00 9.78
CA ARG A 156 -7.66 -2.77 8.84
C ARG A 156 -7.56 -2.13 7.46
N HIS A 157 -7.13 -2.91 6.48
CA HIS A 157 -7.02 -2.47 5.09
C HIS A 157 -8.36 -2.62 4.39
N LYS A 158 -8.75 -1.59 3.64
CA LYS A 158 -9.98 -1.59 2.85
C LYS A 158 -9.67 -1.12 1.43
N ASP A 159 -10.12 -1.90 0.45
CA ASP A 159 -10.01 -1.52 -0.94
C ASP A 159 -10.99 -0.37 -1.26
N ILE A 160 -10.60 0.48 -2.21
CA ILE A 160 -11.41 1.65 -2.61
C ILE A 160 -12.29 1.31 -3.81
N ASP A 161 -13.55 1.73 -3.74
CA ASP A 161 -14.43 1.81 -4.91
C ASP A 161 -14.20 3.17 -5.60
N PHE A 162 -13.39 3.17 -6.65
CA PHE A 162 -13.07 4.37 -7.40
C PHE A 162 -14.26 4.83 -8.22
N PRO A 163 -14.63 6.12 -8.21
CA PRO A 163 -15.50 6.70 -9.22
C PRO A 163 -14.99 6.35 -10.63
N ILE A 164 -15.88 6.10 -11.59
CA ILE A 164 -15.49 5.58 -12.90
C ILE A 164 -14.50 6.50 -13.64
N ASP A 165 -14.56 7.80 -13.39
CA ASP A 165 -13.70 8.83 -13.98
C ASP A 165 -12.33 8.96 -13.27
N LYS A 166 -12.13 8.29 -12.15
CA LYS A 166 -10.87 8.32 -11.40
C LYS A 166 -9.78 7.56 -12.13
N LYS A 167 -8.65 8.25 -12.33
CA LYS A 167 -7.43 7.66 -12.83
C LYS A 167 -6.73 6.84 -11.76
N VAL A 168 -6.36 5.59 -12.08
CA VAL A 168 -5.67 4.67 -11.17
C VAL A 168 -4.37 4.15 -11.80
N PHE A 169 -3.33 4.05 -10.99
CA PHE A 169 -2.01 3.55 -11.39
C PHE A 169 -1.52 2.48 -10.41
N LEU A 170 -1.08 1.35 -10.94
CA LEU A 170 -0.61 0.20 -10.18
C LEU A 170 0.34 -0.66 -11.02
N GLY A 171 0.98 -1.65 -10.40
CA GLY A 171 1.94 -2.54 -11.05
C GLY A 171 3.29 -1.89 -11.28
N SER A 172 4.34 -2.71 -11.28
CA SER A 172 5.70 -2.24 -11.54
C SER A 172 6.48 -3.10 -12.54
N LYS A 173 5.96 -4.28 -12.88
CA LYS A 173 6.67 -5.18 -13.78
C LYS A 173 6.67 -4.73 -15.25
N VAL A 174 7.56 -5.38 -16.00
CA VAL A 174 7.81 -5.15 -17.42
C VAL A 174 8.09 -6.48 -18.14
N ASN A 175 7.72 -6.55 -19.42
CA ASN A 175 7.93 -7.71 -20.30
C ASN A 175 7.04 -8.92 -19.96
N GLU A 176 5.78 -8.68 -19.60
CA GLU A 176 4.76 -9.71 -19.45
C GLU A 176 3.96 -9.91 -20.74
N ILE A 177 3.20 -11.01 -20.75
CA ILE A 177 2.20 -11.33 -21.76
C ILE A 177 0.84 -11.45 -21.06
N ILE A 178 -0.18 -10.72 -21.54
CA ILE A 178 -1.59 -11.00 -21.22
C ILE A 178 -1.91 -12.38 -21.79
N ALA A 179 -2.07 -13.35 -20.90
CA ALA A 179 -2.31 -14.74 -21.26
C ALA A 179 -3.79 -15.01 -21.48
N GLU A 180 -4.64 -14.41 -20.64
CA GLU A 180 -6.06 -14.68 -20.61
C GLU A 180 -6.85 -13.46 -20.12
N ILE A 181 -8.07 -13.29 -20.63
CA ILE A 181 -9.04 -12.31 -20.18
C ILE A 181 -10.35 -13.05 -19.95
N GLU A 182 -10.79 -13.13 -18.71
CA GLU A 182 -12.05 -13.78 -18.34
C GLU A 182 -13.07 -12.74 -17.88
N THR A 183 -14.34 -12.96 -18.24
CA THR A 183 -15.44 -12.17 -17.71
C THR A 183 -15.90 -12.74 -16.38
N THR A 184 -16.03 -11.90 -15.36
CA THR A 184 -16.62 -12.26 -14.07
C THR A 184 -18.07 -11.75 -14.00
N LEU A 185 -18.78 -12.02 -12.90
CA LEU A 185 -20.18 -11.59 -12.74
C LEU A 185 -20.34 -10.08 -12.88
N ASN A 186 -19.39 -9.30 -12.35
CA ASN A 186 -19.43 -7.86 -12.31
C ASN A 186 -18.18 -7.19 -12.88
N GLY A 187 -17.39 -7.87 -13.70
CA GLY A 187 -16.09 -7.35 -14.07
C GLY A 187 -15.30 -8.22 -15.02
N ILE A 188 -13.99 -8.03 -15.00
CA ILE A 188 -13.03 -8.82 -15.76
C ILE A 188 -11.84 -9.22 -14.90
N GLN A 189 -11.25 -10.35 -15.22
CA GLN A 189 -9.98 -10.81 -14.68
C GLN A 189 -8.99 -10.98 -15.82
N ILE A 190 -7.76 -10.53 -15.63
CA ILE A 190 -6.70 -10.59 -16.62
C ILE A 190 -5.50 -11.28 -15.99
N MET A 191 -5.04 -12.36 -16.63
CA MET A 191 -3.91 -13.17 -16.15
C MET A 191 -2.65 -12.87 -16.98
N PHE A 192 -1.51 -12.77 -16.31
CA PHE A 192 -0.22 -12.51 -16.95
C PHE A 192 0.73 -13.69 -16.86
N LYS A 193 1.54 -13.88 -17.90
CA LYS A 193 2.62 -14.88 -17.91
C LYS A 193 3.93 -14.23 -18.38
N PRO A 194 5.10 -14.83 -18.09
CA PRO A 194 6.36 -14.24 -18.51
C PRO A 194 6.49 -14.23 -20.04
N GLN A 195 7.14 -13.20 -20.57
CA GLN A 195 7.69 -13.27 -21.92
C GLN A 195 8.88 -14.23 -21.94
N LYS A 196 9.01 -14.97 -23.05
CA LYS A 196 10.14 -15.89 -23.26
C LYS A 196 11.48 -15.18 -23.05
N GLY A 197 12.31 -15.71 -22.15
CA GLY A 197 13.62 -15.17 -21.78
C GLY A 197 13.60 -14.23 -20.56
N PHE A 198 12.44 -13.88 -20.02
CA PHE A 198 12.27 -13.00 -18.85
C PHE A 198 11.68 -13.75 -17.64
N GLU A 199 11.59 -15.08 -17.70
CA GLU A 199 11.02 -15.92 -16.63
C GLU A 199 11.69 -15.69 -15.27
N PRO A 200 13.04 -15.59 -15.15
CA PRO A 200 13.68 -15.36 -13.84
C PRO A 200 13.25 -14.06 -13.18
N MET A 201 13.09 -12.98 -13.95
CA MET A 201 12.64 -11.67 -13.44
C MET A 201 11.17 -11.75 -13.01
N PHE A 202 10.33 -12.37 -13.85
CA PHE A 202 8.91 -12.52 -13.56
C PHE A 202 8.62 -13.26 -12.25
N TYR A 203 9.39 -14.32 -11.95
CA TYR A 203 9.22 -15.12 -10.74
C TYR A 203 9.89 -14.53 -9.49
N ALA A 204 10.79 -13.55 -9.63
CA ALA A 204 11.39 -12.86 -8.49
C ALA A 204 10.33 -12.05 -7.73
N ASP A 205 9.43 -11.37 -8.47
CA ASP A 205 8.38 -10.52 -7.90
C ASP A 205 6.99 -11.13 -8.10
N PHE A 206 6.81 -12.40 -7.74
CA PHE A 206 5.68 -13.24 -8.19
C PHE A 206 4.26 -12.68 -7.92
N ILE A 207 4.07 -11.68 -7.05
CA ILE A 207 2.77 -11.05 -6.77
C ILE A 207 2.43 -9.86 -7.68
N ASP A 208 3.42 -9.27 -8.34
CA ASP A 208 3.22 -8.00 -9.05
C ASP A 208 2.79 -8.20 -10.51
N ILE A 209 2.11 -7.19 -11.05
CA ILE A 209 1.56 -7.14 -12.41
C ILE A 209 2.33 -6.09 -13.23
N PRO A 210 2.09 -6.01 -14.56
CA PRO A 210 2.71 -4.98 -15.37
C PRO A 210 2.32 -3.58 -14.90
N ASN A 211 3.19 -2.59 -15.17
CA ASN A 211 2.86 -1.19 -14.93
C ASN A 211 1.60 -0.80 -15.72
N THR A 212 0.55 -0.50 -14.96
CA THR A 212 -0.83 -0.39 -15.42
C THR A 212 -1.37 1.01 -15.14
N GLU A 213 -2.09 1.56 -16.12
CA GLU A 213 -2.80 2.82 -16.01
C GLU A 213 -4.25 2.61 -16.46
N ILE A 214 -5.20 2.95 -15.58
CA ILE A 214 -6.63 2.87 -15.85
C ILE A 214 -7.18 4.28 -15.98
N ASN A 215 -7.88 4.55 -17.09
CA ASN A 215 -8.51 5.82 -17.40
C ASN A 215 -9.94 5.61 -17.90
N TYR A 216 -10.73 6.68 -17.88
CA TYR A 216 -12.06 6.71 -18.46
C TYR A 216 -12.13 7.69 -19.65
N ASN A 217 -12.82 7.26 -20.70
CA ASN A 217 -13.18 8.09 -21.84
C ASN A 217 -14.69 8.37 -21.78
N GLU A 218 -15.03 9.58 -21.36
CA GLU A 218 -16.41 10.04 -21.18
C GLU A 218 -17.20 10.07 -22.49
N GLU A 219 -16.60 10.56 -23.59
CA GLU A 219 -17.26 10.67 -24.89
C GLU A 219 -17.76 9.32 -25.42
N LYS A 220 -17.04 8.24 -25.08
CA LYS A 220 -17.36 6.89 -25.55
C LYS A 220 -17.93 5.99 -24.46
N ASN A 221 -18.06 6.49 -23.24
CA ASN A 221 -18.40 5.68 -22.06
C ASN A 221 -17.53 4.41 -21.95
N GLN A 222 -16.21 4.58 -21.99
CA GLN A 222 -15.23 3.48 -22.03
C GLN A 222 -14.24 3.55 -20.88
N LEU A 223 -14.04 2.43 -20.17
CA LEU A 223 -12.86 2.26 -19.34
C LEU A 223 -11.69 1.75 -20.20
N ILE A 224 -10.53 2.40 -20.11
CA ILE A 224 -9.33 2.08 -20.87
C ILE A 224 -8.23 1.69 -19.90
N ILE A 225 -7.75 0.47 -20.03
CA ILE A 225 -6.65 -0.08 -19.24
C ILE A 225 -5.43 -0.21 -20.16
N CYS A 226 -4.34 0.42 -19.77
CA CYS A 226 -3.06 0.40 -20.49
C CYS A 226 -2.03 -0.36 -19.66
N PHE A 227 -1.47 -1.42 -20.23
CA PHE A 227 -0.35 -2.18 -19.67
C PHE A 227 0.92 -1.82 -20.43
N LYS A 228 1.88 -1.22 -19.74
CA LYS A 228 3.13 -0.78 -20.36
C LYS A 228 4.06 -1.95 -20.65
N ASN A 229 4.77 -1.89 -21.78
CA ASN A 229 5.75 -2.91 -22.18
C ASN A 229 5.22 -4.35 -22.06
N THR A 230 3.94 -4.53 -22.38
CA THR A 230 3.20 -5.78 -22.20
C THR A 230 2.68 -6.21 -23.56
N LYS A 231 2.77 -7.51 -23.85
CA LYS A 231 2.24 -8.10 -25.09
C LYS A 231 0.92 -8.83 -24.85
N ILE A 232 0.19 -9.09 -25.92
CA ILE A 232 -1.02 -9.93 -25.91
C ILE A 232 -0.68 -11.29 -26.50
N ASP A 233 -1.12 -12.36 -25.85
CA ASP A 233 -0.95 -13.71 -26.41
C ASP A 233 -1.69 -13.83 -27.75
N SER A 234 -0.99 -14.34 -28.77
CA SER A 234 -1.55 -14.59 -30.10
C SER A 234 -2.84 -15.43 -30.11
N ASN A 235 -3.03 -16.28 -29.09
CA ASN A 235 -4.22 -17.11 -28.95
C ASN A 235 -5.45 -16.28 -28.56
N LEU A 236 -5.30 -15.19 -27.80
CA LEU A 236 -6.41 -14.29 -27.45
C LEU A 236 -7.04 -13.67 -28.70
N TYR A 237 -6.24 -13.30 -29.69
CA TYR A 237 -6.74 -12.76 -30.95
C TYR A 237 -7.59 -13.77 -31.76
N LYS A 238 -7.41 -15.08 -31.54
CA LYS A 238 -8.20 -16.13 -32.19
C LYS A 238 -9.55 -16.37 -31.51
N HIS A 239 -9.65 -16.07 -30.22
CA HIS A 239 -10.87 -16.27 -29.40
C HIS A 239 -11.77 -15.01 -29.34
N LYS A 240 -11.58 -14.08 -30.27
CA LYS A 240 -12.00 -12.66 -30.21
C LYS A 240 -13.50 -12.34 -30.06
N SER A 241 -14.40 -13.32 -30.02
CA SER A 241 -15.85 -13.04 -30.08
C SER A 241 -16.78 -13.97 -29.31
N GLU A 242 -16.32 -15.12 -28.82
CA GLU A 242 -17.25 -16.18 -28.37
C GLU A 242 -17.54 -16.20 -26.86
N ASN A 243 -16.77 -15.46 -26.04
CA ASN A 243 -16.80 -15.61 -24.58
C ASN A 243 -17.17 -14.38 -23.75
N ILE A 244 -17.69 -13.31 -24.38
CA ILE A 244 -18.31 -12.24 -23.59
C ILE A 244 -19.72 -12.71 -23.24
N LYS A 245 -19.83 -13.42 -22.10
CA LYS A 245 -21.14 -13.65 -21.48
C LYS A 245 -21.79 -12.29 -21.23
N GLU A 246 -23.11 -12.25 -21.35
CA GLU A 246 -23.88 -11.06 -21.04
C GLU A 246 -23.51 -10.55 -19.63
N ASN A 247 -22.95 -9.34 -19.56
CA ASN A 247 -22.55 -8.71 -18.31
C ASN A 247 -23.45 -7.51 -18.02
N TYR A 248 -23.81 -7.30 -16.75
CA TYR A 248 -24.68 -6.20 -16.35
C TYR A 248 -24.03 -4.82 -16.51
N TYR A 249 -22.70 -4.75 -16.41
CA TYR A 249 -21.92 -3.51 -16.32
C TYR A 249 -21.23 -3.10 -17.61
N PHE A 250 -21.03 -4.01 -18.56
CA PHE A 250 -20.38 -3.71 -19.83
C PHE A 250 -20.99 -4.48 -21.00
N GLU A 251 -20.88 -3.88 -22.17
CA GLU A 251 -21.39 -4.43 -23.43
C GLU A 251 -20.36 -5.29 -24.14
N SER A 252 -19.10 -4.85 -24.11
CA SER A 252 -18.03 -5.51 -24.85
C SER A 252 -16.66 -5.11 -24.32
N ILE A 253 -15.67 -5.95 -24.67
CA ILE A 253 -14.27 -5.77 -24.33
C ILE A 253 -13.48 -5.88 -25.63
N GLU A 254 -12.64 -4.89 -25.90
CA GLU A 254 -11.71 -4.87 -27.02
C GLU A 254 -10.29 -4.82 -26.49
N PHE A 255 -9.36 -5.47 -27.18
CA PHE A 255 -7.95 -5.39 -26.84
C PHE A 255 -7.07 -5.29 -28.08
N TYR A 256 -5.97 -4.54 -27.96
CA TYR A 256 -5.03 -4.29 -29.03
C TYR A 256 -3.68 -3.82 -28.47
N GLU A 257 -2.64 -3.91 -29.29
CA GLU A 257 -1.30 -3.40 -28.97
C GLU A 257 -1.01 -2.10 -29.74
N LYS A 258 -0.32 -1.15 -29.09
CA LYS A 258 0.15 0.09 -29.73
C LYS A 258 1.37 0.63 -28.99
N TYR A 259 2.42 1.00 -29.72
CA TYR A 259 3.66 1.58 -29.16
C TYR A 259 4.23 0.75 -27.98
N ASP A 260 4.38 -0.56 -28.18
CA ASP A 260 4.88 -1.53 -27.18
C ASP A 260 4.02 -1.71 -25.92
N ASN A 261 2.82 -1.11 -25.89
CA ASN A 261 1.85 -1.29 -24.80
C ASN A 261 0.65 -2.12 -25.26
N SER A 262 0.04 -2.82 -24.30
CA SER A 262 -1.24 -3.49 -24.50
C SER A 262 -2.37 -2.63 -23.93
N TYR A 263 -3.49 -2.57 -24.64
CA TYR A 263 -4.67 -1.82 -24.23
C TYR A 263 -5.87 -2.76 -24.16
N ILE A 264 -6.68 -2.58 -23.12
CA ILE A 264 -8.02 -3.15 -23.01
C ILE A 264 -9.01 -2.00 -22.91
N ARG A 265 -10.03 -2.00 -23.76
CA ARG A 265 -11.15 -1.07 -23.71
C ARG A 265 -12.40 -1.84 -23.32
N ILE A 266 -13.12 -1.32 -22.34
CA ILE A 266 -14.36 -1.89 -21.85
C ILE A 266 -15.45 -0.88 -22.15
N ASN A 267 -16.37 -1.23 -23.06
CA ASN A 267 -17.55 -0.43 -23.38
C ASN A 267 -18.56 -0.59 -22.25
N LEU A 268 -18.76 0.46 -21.45
CA LEU A 268 -19.56 0.39 -20.24
C LEU A 268 -21.05 0.55 -20.53
N LYS A 269 -21.87 -0.07 -19.68
CA LYS A 269 -23.31 0.20 -19.57
C LYS A 269 -23.57 1.29 -18.54
N GLU A 270 -24.74 1.91 -18.61
CA GLU A 270 -25.18 2.97 -17.70
C GLU A 270 -24.99 2.66 -16.20
N PRO A 271 -25.23 1.42 -15.72
CA PRO A 271 -25.08 1.08 -14.29
C PRO A 271 -23.65 1.08 -13.76
N SER A 272 -22.61 1.30 -14.58
CA SER A 272 -21.21 1.30 -14.14
C SER A 272 -20.79 2.69 -13.66
N LYS A 273 -20.89 2.91 -12.35
CA LYS A 273 -20.53 4.20 -11.73
C LYS A 273 -19.21 4.17 -10.96
N PHE A 274 -18.85 2.99 -10.45
CA PHE A 274 -17.63 2.78 -9.70
C PHE A 274 -16.89 1.53 -10.18
N PHE A 275 -15.60 1.47 -9.89
CA PHE A 275 -14.81 0.27 -10.06
C PHE A 275 -13.83 0.06 -8.91
N ASN A 276 -13.55 -1.20 -8.60
CA ASN A 276 -12.50 -1.61 -7.69
C ASN A 276 -11.46 -2.44 -8.45
N VAL A 277 -10.22 -2.41 -7.99
CA VAL A 277 -9.10 -3.14 -8.59
C VAL A 277 -8.43 -4.00 -7.53
N LYS A 278 -8.23 -5.29 -7.85
CA LYS A 278 -7.50 -6.22 -6.99
C LYS A 278 -6.38 -6.89 -7.77
N THR A 279 -5.26 -7.14 -7.10
CA THR A 279 -4.19 -7.98 -7.61
C THR A 279 -4.03 -9.20 -6.72
N PHE A 280 -3.81 -10.36 -7.32
CA PHE A 280 -3.63 -11.62 -6.60
C PHE A 280 -2.93 -12.65 -7.49
N ASN A 281 -2.51 -13.76 -6.88
CA ASN A 281 -2.06 -14.94 -7.60
C ASN A 281 -3.13 -16.02 -7.51
N LEU A 282 -3.46 -16.65 -8.64
CA LEU A 282 -4.23 -17.89 -8.61
C LEU A 282 -3.35 -18.98 -8.00
N TYR A 283 -3.82 -19.57 -6.89
CA TYR A 283 -3.08 -20.54 -6.07
C TYR A 283 -2.45 -21.67 -6.89
N ASP A 284 -3.10 -22.10 -7.97
CA ASP A 284 -2.65 -23.21 -8.81
C ASP A 284 -1.75 -22.80 -9.99
N SER A 285 -1.76 -21.53 -10.43
CA SER A 285 -1.08 -21.12 -11.67
C SER A 285 0.25 -20.39 -11.45
N LYS A 286 0.50 -19.86 -10.25
CA LYS A 286 1.64 -18.94 -9.96
C LYS A 286 1.69 -17.70 -10.86
N TYR A 287 0.58 -17.38 -11.52
CA TYR A 287 0.49 -16.24 -12.41
C TYR A 287 -0.27 -15.10 -11.73
N PRO A 288 0.30 -13.88 -11.75
CA PRO A 288 -0.36 -12.72 -11.20
C PRO A 288 -1.54 -12.36 -12.09
N CYS A 289 -2.59 -11.91 -11.41
CA CYS A 289 -3.84 -11.52 -12.00
C CYS A 289 -4.17 -10.11 -11.52
N ILE A 290 -4.82 -9.35 -12.39
CA ILE A 290 -5.57 -8.15 -12.03
C ILE A 290 -7.04 -8.44 -12.26
N GLU A 291 -7.87 -8.06 -11.30
CA GLU A 291 -9.32 -8.10 -11.42
C GLU A 291 -9.86 -6.67 -11.28
N ILE A 292 -10.78 -6.32 -12.17
CA ILE A 292 -11.50 -5.05 -12.16
C ILE A 292 -12.98 -5.37 -12.02
N ARG A 293 -13.59 -4.89 -10.93
CA ARG A 293 -15.01 -5.11 -10.62
C ARG A 293 -15.75 -3.79 -10.70
N PHE A 294 -16.87 -3.78 -11.40
CA PHE A 294 -17.77 -2.64 -11.52
C PHE A 294 -18.89 -2.70 -10.49
N LYS A 295 -19.37 -1.53 -10.08
CA LYS A 295 -20.50 -1.35 -9.18
C LYS A 295 -21.37 -0.16 -9.62
N SER A 296 -22.65 -0.20 -9.25
CA SER A 296 -23.59 0.90 -9.50
C SER A 296 -23.56 1.98 -8.43
N ASN A 297 -23.17 1.61 -7.22
CA ASN A 297 -23.17 2.46 -6.05
C ASN A 297 -21.84 2.27 -5.31
N GLU A 298 -21.41 3.30 -4.59
CA GLU A 298 -20.35 3.17 -3.60
C GLU A 298 -20.86 2.27 -2.46
N GLU A 299 -20.04 1.34 -1.95
CA GLU A 299 -20.39 0.63 -0.72
C GLU A 299 -20.37 1.61 0.46
N GLU A 300 -21.57 1.99 0.94
CA GLU A 300 -21.73 2.72 2.21
C GLU A 300 -21.21 1.87 3.37
N ILE A 301 -20.37 2.47 4.22
CA ILE A 301 -19.78 1.88 5.44
C ILE A 301 -20.83 1.78 6.56
#